data_AF-A0A0J6WAI6-F1
#
_entry.id   AF-A0A0J6WAI6-F1
#
_cell.length_a   1.000
_cell.length_b   1.000
_cell.length_c   1.000
_cell.angle_alpha   90.00
_cell.angle_beta   90.00
_cell.angle_gamma   90.00
#
_symmetry.space_group_name_H-M   'P 1'
#
loop_
_entity.id
_entity.type
_entity.pdbx_description
1 polymer ?
#
loop_
_entity_poly.entity_id
_entity_poly.type
_entity_poly.pdbx_seq_one_letter_code
_entity_poly.pdbx_strand_id
1 'polypeptide(L)'
;MGEVASAVEAIRSQIAMLHEVCDTLSHRELVELLAEVTTVLRTVPALEHRVLARLTAETEPRRLGESSWKTVLTTALRVSDREAKRRLAHAASLGPRVG
;
A
#
# COMPACT_ATOMS: atom_id res chain seq x y z
N MET A 1 7.08 14.87 -6.98
CA MET A 1 7.66 14.06 -5.88
C MET A 1 7.57 14.76 -4.52
N GLY A 2 7.73 16.09 -4.41
CA GLY A 2 7.66 16.80 -3.12
C GLY A 2 6.34 16.63 -2.36
N GLU A 3 5.19 16.74 -3.04
CA GLU A 3 3.87 16.54 -2.41
C GLU A 3 3.67 15.11 -1.90
N VAL A 4 4.06 14.11 -2.70
CA VAL A 4 4.00 12.69 -2.29
C VAL A 4 4.90 12.45 -1.08
N ALA A 5 6.13 12.99 -1.08
CA ALA A 5 7.04 12.86 0.04
C ALA A 5 6.48 13.51 1.31
N SER A 6 5.89 14.70 1.20
CA SER A 6 5.25 15.41 2.31
C SER A 6 4.05 14.64 2.86
N ALA A 7 3.18 14.11 2.00
CA ALA A 7 2.03 13.31 2.41
C ALA A 7 2.45 12.03 3.15
N VAL A 8 3.47 11.33 2.64
CA VAL A 8 3.98 10.11 3.31
C VAL A 8 4.68 10.45 4.62
N GLU A 9 5.39 11.58 4.72
CA GLU A 9 5.98 12.03 5.96
C GLU A 9 4.92 12.37 7.01
N ALA A 10 3.82 13.01 6.60
CA ALA A 10 2.68 13.24 7.48
C ALA A 10 2.13 11.91 8.03
N ILE A 11 1.94 10.89 7.17
CA ILE A 11 1.50 9.55 7.61
C ILE A 11 2.48 8.94 8.63
N ARG A 12 3.80 9.01 8.36
CA ARG A 12 4.83 8.51 9.31
C ARG A 12 4.76 9.23 10.65
N SER A 13 4.62 10.55 10.64
CA SER A 13 4.51 11.36 11.84
C SER A 13 3.26 11.02 12.66
N GLN A 14 2.11 10.83 12.00
CA GLN A 14 0.88 10.42 12.70
C GLN A 14 1.02 9.02 13.31
N ILE A 15 1.64 8.06 12.60
CA ILE A 15 1.92 6.73 13.15
C ILE A 15 2.84 6.80 14.37
N ALA A 16 3.87 7.64 14.34
CA ALA A 16 4.75 7.85 15.48
C ALA A 16 3.99 8.42 16.68
N MET A 17 3.11 9.39 16.48
CA MET A 17 2.24 9.92 17.54
C MET A 17 1.34 8.82 18.13
N LEU A 18 0.75 7.95 17.29
CA LEU A 18 -0.06 6.82 17.78
C LEU A 18 0.76 5.85 18.64
N HIS A 19 2.04 5.63 18.31
CA HIS A 19 2.92 4.81 19.15
C HIS A 19 3.13 5.41 20.54
N GLU A 20 3.37 6.72 20.64
CA GLU A 20 3.61 7.39 21.93
C GLU A 20 2.38 7.34 22.84
N VAL A 21 1.17 7.47 22.29
CA VAL A 21 -0.05 7.46 23.11
C VAL A 21 -0.41 6.06 23.61
N CYS A 22 0.01 4.98 22.94
CA CYS A 22 -0.31 3.59 23.31
C CYS A 22 -0.02 3.28 24.79
N ASP A 23 1.08 3.81 25.32
CA ASP A 23 1.51 3.55 26.71
C ASP A 23 0.58 4.18 27.76
N THR A 24 -0.32 5.07 27.34
CA THR A 24 -1.25 5.80 28.22
C THR A 24 -2.70 5.32 28.09
N LEU A 25 -3.00 4.46 27.11
CA LEU A 25 -4.35 4.01 26.81
C LEU A 25 -4.75 2.79 27.66
N SER A 26 -6.02 2.72 28.03
CA SER A 26 -6.62 1.52 28.61
C SER A 26 -6.76 0.39 27.57
N HIS A 27 -6.94 -0.85 28.05
CA HIS A 27 -7.18 -2.00 27.17
C HIS A 27 -8.34 -1.80 26.19
N ARG A 28 -9.41 -1.11 26.61
CA ARG A 28 -10.55 -0.83 25.75
C ARG A 28 -10.17 0.17 24.65
N GLU A 29 -9.48 1.25 25.01
CA GLU A 29 -9.02 2.26 24.06
C GLU A 29 -8.00 1.69 23.07
N LEU A 30 -7.17 0.73 23.48
CA LEU A 30 -6.28 0.00 22.57
C LEU A 30 -7.05 -0.81 21.51
N VAL A 31 -8.17 -1.44 21.88
CA VAL A 31 -9.03 -2.14 20.92
C VAL A 31 -9.71 -1.16 19.95
N GLU A 32 -10.17 -0.01 20.45
CA GLU A 32 -10.75 1.05 19.63
C GLU A 32 -9.71 1.63 18.66
N LEU A 33 -8.49 1.90 19.13
CA LEU A 33 -7.35 2.31 18.30
C LEU A 33 -7.05 1.29 17.19
N LEU A 34 -7.02 -0.01 17.51
CA LEU A 34 -6.82 -1.06 16.51
C LEU A 34 -7.91 -1.08 15.45
N ALA A 35 -9.17 -0.85 15.82
CA ALA A 35 -10.29 -0.79 14.88
C ALA A 35 -10.15 0.41 13.91
N GLU A 36 -9.81 1.58 14.44
CA GLU A 36 -9.60 2.81 13.65
C GLU A 36 -8.41 2.66 12.70
N VAL A 37 -7.25 2.21 13.21
CA VAL A 37 -6.05 1.97 12.39
C VAL A 37 -6.34 0.92 11.31
N THR A 38 -7.08 -0.14 11.63
CA THR A 38 -7.47 -1.16 10.64
C THR A 38 -8.34 -0.56 9.54
N THR A 39 -9.25 0.37 9.87
CA THR A 39 -10.09 1.06 8.89
C THR A 39 -9.24 1.88 7.92
N VAL A 40 -8.23 2.60 8.42
CA VAL A 40 -7.27 3.33 7.57
C VAL A 40 -6.44 2.36 6.72
N LEU A 41 -5.89 1.29 7.30
CA LEU A 41 -5.08 0.31 6.59
C LEU A 41 -5.83 -0.36 5.44
N ARG A 42 -7.15 -0.55 5.58
CA ARG A 42 -8.00 -1.11 4.51
C ARG A 42 -8.12 -0.21 3.28
N THR A 43 -7.78 1.08 3.38
CA THR A 43 -7.77 2.01 2.25
C THR A 43 -6.50 1.90 1.39
N VAL A 44 -5.38 1.46 1.97
CA VAL A 44 -4.08 1.35 1.30
C VAL A 44 -4.12 0.42 0.08
N PRO A 45 -4.71 -0.78 0.12
CA PRO A 45 -4.82 -1.64 -1.05
C PRO A 45 -5.51 -0.98 -2.25
N ALA A 46 -6.52 -0.13 -2.01
CA ALA A 46 -7.21 0.56 -3.11
C ALA A 46 -6.29 1.56 -3.83
N LEU A 47 -5.44 2.28 -3.08
CA LEU A 47 -4.40 3.13 -3.65
C LEU A 47 -3.39 2.28 -4.44
N GLU A 48 -2.90 1.18 -3.86
CA GLU A 48 -1.95 0.29 -4.52
C GLU A 48 -2.51 -0.26 -5.84
N HIS A 49 -3.77 -0.71 -5.86
CA HIS A 49 -4.40 -1.21 -7.07
C HIS A 49 -4.46 -0.16 -8.17
N ARG A 50 -4.79 1.09 -7.84
CA ARG A 50 -4.81 2.19 -8.82
C ARG A 50 -3.41 2.46 -9.39
N VAL A 51 -2.39 2.49 -8.52
CA VAL A 51 -0.99 2.69 -8.95
C VAL A 51 -0.54 1.55 -9.85
N LEU A 52 -0.80 0.30 -9.46
CA LEU A 52 -0.44 -0.89 -10.24
C LEU A 52 -1.18 -0.94 -11.57
N ALA A 53 -2.49 -0.71 -11.60
CA ALA A 53 -3.28 -0.74 -12.83
C ALA A 53 -2.81 0.31 -13.84
N ARG A 54 -2.47 1.52 -13.37
CA ARG A 54 -1.90 2.56 -14.23
C ARG A 54 -0.52 2.16 -14.73
N LEU A 55 0.34 1.66 -13.84
CA LEU A 55 1.70 1.23 -14.18
C LEU A 55 1.70 0.10 -15.22
N THR A 56 0.85 -0.92 -15.05
CA THR A 56 0.77 -2.05 -15.98
C THR A 56 0.10 -1.72 -17.30
N ALA A 57 -0.72 -0.66 -17.36
CA ALA A 57 -1.34 -0.18 -18.60
C ALA A 57 -0.42 0.75 -19.41
N GLU A 58 0.39 1.57 -18.74
CA GLU A 58 1.21 2.61 -19.40
C GLU A 58 2.63 2.12 -19.78
N THR A 59 3.11 1.03 -19.21
CA THR A 59 4.46 0.50 -19.47
C THR A 59 4.52 -1.02 -19.38
N GLU A 60 5.71 -1.57 -19.61
CA GLU A 60 6.02 -3.00 -19.51
C GLU A 60 7.21 -3.21 -18.58
N PRO A 61 7.34 -4.37 -17.91
CA PRO A 61 8.43 -4.65 -16.97
C PRO A 61 9.83 -4.44 -17.57
N ARG A 62 9.98 -4.79 -18.86
CA ARG A 62 11.25 -4.71 -19.58
C ARG A 62 11.77 -3.28 -19.71
N ARG A 63 10.88 -2.29 -19.79
CA ARG A 63 11.26 -0.86 -19.79
C ARG A 63 11.77 -0.40 -18.44
N LEU A 64 11.46 -1.14 -17.38
CA LEU A 64 11.98 -0.92 -16.02
C LEU A 64 13.20 -1.82 -15.72
N GLY A 65 13.75 -2.51 -16.73
CA GLY A 65 14.92 -3.37 -16.58
C GLY A 65 14.63 -4.77 -16.02
N GLU A 66 13.36 -5.14 -15.89
CA GLU A 66 12.93 -6.38 -15.23
C GLU A 66 12.22 -7.34 -16.18
N SER A 67 12.31 -8.63 -15.92
CA SER A 67 11.72 -9.67 -16.78
C SER A 67 10.22 -9.83 -16.61
N SER A 68 9.66 -9.43 -15.46
CA SER A 68 8.24 -9.57 -15.13
C SER A 68 7.78 -8.56 -14.09
N TRP A 69 6.48 -8.24 -14.06
CA TRP A 69 5.88 -7.38 -13.03
C TRP A 69 6.09 -7.93 -11.62
N LYS A 70 6.14 -9.26 -11.47
CA LYS A 70 6.46 -9.92 -10.21
C LYS A 70 7.85 -9.46 -9.72
N THR A 71 8.86 -9.55 -10.59
CA THR A 71 10.24 -9.18 -10.24
C THR A 71 10.35 -7.69 -9.91
N VAL A 72 9.68 -6.82 -10.69
CA VAL A 72 9.59 -5.38 -10.39
C VAL A 72 9.10 -5.14 -8.96
N LEU A 73 8.00 -5.79 -8.55
CA LEU A 73 7.43 -5.57 -7.22
C LEU A 73 8.24 -6.20 -6.09
N THR A 74 8.81 -7.39 -6.29
CA THR A 74 9.65 -8.02 -5.27
C THR A 74 10.90 -7.18 -5.02
N THR A 75 11.52 -6.63 -6.07
CA THR A 75 12.69 -5.75 -5.95
C THR A 75 12.31 -4.41 -5.32
N ALA A 76 11.27 -3.74 -5.83
CA ALA A 76 10.89 -2.40 -5.38
C ALA A 76 10.29 -2.38 -3.97
N LEU A 77 9.44 -3.35 -3.62
CA LEU A 77 8.70 -3.38 -2.36
C LEU A 77 9.37 -4.27 -1.29
N ARG A 78 10.40 -5.05 -1.66
CA ARG A 78 11.05 -6.05 -0.79
C ARG A 78 10.06 -7.06 -0.20
N VAL A 79 9.08 -7.45 -1.00
CA VAL A 79 8.04 -8.43 -0.62
C VAL A 79 8.31 -9.80 -1.22
N SER A 80 7.67 -10.83 -0.66
CA SER A 80 7.74 -12.18 -1.21
C SER A 80 7.06 -12.29 -2.59
N ASP A 81 7.46 -13.29 -3.37
CA ASP A 81 6.81 -13.64 -4.64
C ASP A 81 5.29 -13.84 -4.49
N ARG A 82 4.85 -14.43 -3.38
CA ARG A 82 3.42 -14.68 -3.09
C ARG A 82 2.68 -13.36 -2.89
N GLU A 83 3.27 -12.44 -2.13
CA GLU A 83 2.72 -11.10 -1.88
C GLU A 83 2.62 -10.29 -3.17
N ALA A 84 3.69 -10.27 -3.96
CA ALA A 84 3.72 -9.58 -5.25
C ALA A 84 2.63 -10.10 -6.20
N LYS A 85 2.49 -11.44 -6.33
CA LYS A 85 1.42 -12.06 -7.13
C LYS A 85 0.03 -11.70 -6.62
N ARG A 86 -0.17 -11.69 -5.30
CA ARG A 86 -1.47 -11.33 -4.71
C ARG A 86 -1.84 -9.89 -5.08
N ARG A 87 -0.93 -8.92 -4.92
CA ARG A 87 -1.17 -7.52 -5.27
C ARG A 87 -1.47 -7.32 -6.76
N LEU A 88 -0.74 -8.02 -7.64
CA LEU A 88 -1.02 -7.99 -9.09
C LEU A 88 -2.39 -8.57 -9.43
N ALA A 89 -2.77 -9.70 -8.81
CA ALA A 89 -4.07 -10.32 -9.02
C ALA A 89 -5.23 -9.43 -8.57
N HIS A 90 -5.09 -8.75 -7.42
CA HIS A 90 -6.11 -7.82 -6.95
C HIS A 90 -6.21 -6.56 -7.82
N ALA A 91 -5.08 -6.04 -8.31
CA ALA A 91 -5.10 -4.93 -9.26
C ALA A 91 -5.78 -5.30 -10.59
N ALA A 92 -5.57 -6.53 -11.08
CA ALA A 92 -6.19 -7.03 -12.29
C ALA A 92 -7.70 -7.30 -12.14
N SER A 93 -8.15 -7.84 -11.00
CA SER A 93 -9.57 -8.14 -10.75
C SER A 93 -10.43 -6.91 -10.50
N LEU A 94 -9.80 -5.78 -10.16
CA LEU A 94 -10.45 -4.49 -9.92
C LEU A 94 -10.17 -3.47 -11.03
N GLY A 95 -9.77 -3.93 -12.23
CA GLY A 95 -9.65 -3.10 -13.44
C GLY A 95 -10.95 -2.36 -13.79
N PRO A 96 -10.92 -1.40 -14.74
CA PRO A 96 -12.05 -0.50 -14.98
C PRO A 96 -13.32 -1.31 -15.26
N ARG A 97 -14.30 -1.23 -14.35
CA ARG A 97 -15.65 -1.72 -14.63
C ARG A 97 -16.31 -0.72 -15.58
N VAL A 98 -15.89 -0.75 -16.84
CA VAL A 98 -16.68 -0.23 -17.96
C VAL A 98 -17.71 -1.30 -18.30
N GLY A 99 -18.83 -1.24 -17.59
CA GLY A 99 -20.10 -1.81 -18.03
C GLY A 99 -21.02 -0.66 -18.39
#